data_AF-A0A545U7A7-F1
#
_entry.id   AF-A0A545U7A7-F1
#
_cell.length_a   1.000
_cell.length_b   1.000
_cell.length_c   1.000
_cell.angle_alpha   90.00
_cell.angle_beta   90.00
_cell.angle_gamma   90.00
#
_symmetry.space_group_name_H-M   'P 1'
#
loop_
_entity.id
_entity.type
_entity.pdbx_description
1 polymer ?
#
loop_
_entity_poly.entity_id
_entity_poly.type
_entity_poly.pdbx_seq_one_letter_code
_entity_poly.pdbx_strand_id
1 'polypeptide(L)'
;MLNRESNVSLRLKSKINLSIIRKNYSPDKLAIGLAGNNMTSFKSSTAASNATPSSEKANEGDLYQFPEPVLLFDNRDVSEQMVQQIQSRLLASPSDQLYQLLLDVYRRTGELARAEELVRRWLEFSPENKLAAYQEKIFTQKMLIPGIYKQSEIQPAPFAIFDKFLEVSERKYFWERALGSSNEFKSSGISYGDGERVEYQYQNRNSEVLFLESQEKQNIKSKILKLIDELFERFLIPKKAIKNIEVKLTAYGEGGFFRIHQDGFFKQGNSSRFISWVYYFHASPKPYSGGDLVLFDSNCAKTNHLFSESHYTRYKPMDNQIVFFPSWFYHGVTPVKLLRPGFDSYRFAVMGHISC
;
A
#
# COMPACT_ATOMS: atom_id res chain seq x y z
N MET A 1 2.66 -46.33 36.36
CA MET A 1 3.42 -46.70 35.15
C MET A 1 2.42 -46.95 34.03
N LEU A 2 2.57 -46.22 32.90
CA LEU A 2 2.11 -46.54 31.53
C LEU A 2 0.59 -46.78 31.34
N ASN A 3 -0.25 -45.86 30.88
CA ASN A 3 -0.32 -45.02 29.66
C ASN A 3 -0.90 -45.75 28.41
N ARG A 4 -1.83 -45.06 27.72
CA ARG A 4 -2.46 -45.31 26.39
C ARG A 4 -3.66 -46.26 26.34
N GLU A 5 -4.76 -46.03 25.61
CA GLU A 5 -5.15 -45.04 24.60
C GLU A 5 -6.68 -45.10 24.48
N SER A 6 -7.40 -43.98 24.48
CA SER A 6 -8.84 -43.96 24.19
C SER A 6 -9.13 -43.03 23.02
N ASN A 7 -9.45 -43.66 21.88
CA ASN A 7 -10.00 -43.07 20.68
C ASN A 7 -11.33 -42.36 20.97
N VAL A 8 -11.41 -41.06 20.69
CA VAL A 8 -12.69 -40.37 20.52
C VAL A 8 -12.64 -39.58 19.21
N SER A 9 -13.38 -40.10 18.23
CA SER A 9 -13.67 -39.44 16.96
C SER A 9 -14.69 -38.33 17.17
N LEU A 10 -14.29 -37.07 16.97
CA LEU A 10 -15.20 -35.93 16.89
C LEU A 10 -15.28 -35.45 15.44
N ARG A 11 -16.35 -35.88 14.74
CA ARG A 11 -16.78 -35.34 13.46
C ARG A 11 -17.34 -33.92 13.67
N LEU A 12 -16.54 -32.89 13.36
CA LEU A 12 -17.03 -31.53 13.15
C LEU A 12 -17.34 -31.34 11.66
N LYS A 13 -18.63 -31.43 11.30
CA LYS A 13 -19.15 -30.98 10.01
C LYS A 13 -19.25 -29.46 10.02
N SER A 14 -18.24 -28.73 9.55
CA SER A 14 -18.40 -27.33 9.17
C SER A 14 -18.87 -27.25 7.72
N LYS A 15 -20.13 -26.86 7.52
CA LYS A 15 -20.66 -26.49 6.20
C LYS A 15 -20.04 -25.14 5.82
N ILE A 16 -19.04 -25.15 4.96
CA ILE A 16 -18.46 -23.95 4.35
C ILE A 16 -19.45 -23.42 3.30
N ASN A 17 -19.88 -22.17 3.46
CA ASN A 17 -20.79 -21.50 2.54
C ASN A 17 -20.00 -20.90 1.37
N LEU A 18 -19.89 -21.64 0.26
CA LEU A 18 -19.17 -21.29 -0.97
C LEU A 18 -19.83 -20.16 -1.80
N SER A 19 -20.90 -19.53 -1.30
CA SER A 19 -21.66 -18.51 -2.05
C SER A 19 -21.00 -17.13 -2.13
N ILE A 20 -19.93 -16.88 -1.36
CA ILE A 20 -19.26 -15.56 -1.32
C ILE A 20 -18.29 -15.35 -2.50
N ILE A 21 -17.85 -16.42 -3.17
CA ILE A 21 -16.82 -16.34 -4.23
C ILE A 21 -17.42 -16.00 -5.62
N ARG A 22 -18.74 -16.16 -5.82
CA ARG A 22 -19.37 -15.97 -7.15
C ARG A 22 -19.77 -14.54 -7.52
N LYS A 23 -19.68 -13.54 -6.63
CA LYS A 23 -20.18 -12.19 -6.92
C LYS A 23 -19.18 -11.22 -7.56
N ASN A 24 -17.89 -11.53 -7.61
CA ASN A 24 -16.87 -10.55 -8.05
C ASN A 24 -16.14 -10.91 -9.36
N TYR A 25 -16.68 -11.83 -10.16
CA TYR A 25 -16.18 -12.09 -11.53
C TYR A 25 -17.36 -12.27 -12.46
N SER A 26 -17.65 -11.27 -13.29
CA SER A 26 -18.50 -11.40 -14.48
C SER A 26 -17.70 -10.97 -15.71
N PRO A 27 -17.33 -11.88 -16.62
CA PRO A 27 -16.42 -11.61 -17.73
C PRO A 27 -17.10 -11.11 -19.01
N ASP A 28 -18.24 -10.43 -18.93
CA ASP A 28 -18.98 -9.98 -20.12
C ASP A 28 -19.10 -8.46 -20.15
N LYS A 29 -18.14 -7.81 -20.83
CA LYS A 29 -18.35 -6.60 -21.65
C LYS A 29 -17.04 -6.24 -22.38
N LEU A 30 -16.69 -7.08 -23.36
CA LEU A 30 -15.85 -6.70 -24.49
C LEU A 30 -16.60 -7.14 -25.75
N ALA A 31 -17.38 -6.22 -26.32
CA ALA A 31 -17.99 -6.39 -27.64
C ALA A 31 -17.44 -5.31 -28.56
N ILE A 32 -16.72 -5.79 -29.58
CA ILE A 32 -16.26 -5.10 -30.78
C ILE A 32 -17.48 -4.86 -31.69
N GLY A 33 -17.50 -3.76 -32.46
CA GLY A 33 -18.44 -3.59 -33.57
C GLY A 33 -18.21 -2.35 -34.42
N LEU A 34 -17.66 -2.55 -35.62
CA LEU A 34 -17.58 -1.59 -36.73
C LEU A 34 -18.89 -1.56 -37.55
N ALA A 35 -19.15 -0.40 -38.17
CA ALA A 35 -19.92 -0.11 -39.39
C ALA A 35 -21.48 -0.01 -39.37
N GLY A 36 -21.98 1.10 -39.95
CA GLY A 36 -23.12 1.05 -40.89
C GLY A 36 -24.41 1.83 -40.56
N ASN A 37 -24.47 3.09 -41.02
CA ASN A 37 -25.60 3.92 -41.52
C ASN A 37 -27.11 3.69 -41.17
N ASN A 38 -27.75 4.85 -40.99
CA ASN A 38 -29.11 5.30 -41.37
C ASN A 38 -30.27 5.39 -40.35
N MET A 39 -30.65 6.66 -40.13
CA MET A 39 -31.97 7.28 -39.88
C MET A 39 -33.18 6.37 -39.59
N THR A 40 -33.86 6.59 -38.46
CA THR A 40 -35.12 7.39 -38.36
C THR A 40 -35.72 7.29 -36.94
N SER A 41 -36.45 8.34 -36.58
CA SER A 41 -37.13 8.59 -35.31
C SER A 41 -38.11 7.49 -34.86
N PHE A 42 -38.20 7.21 -33.55
CA PHE A 42 -39.48 6.98 -32.87
C PHE A 42 -39.34 7.19 -31.35
N LYS A 43 -40.20 8.07 -30.81
CA LYS A 43 -40.47 8.19 -29.37
C LYS A 43 -41.34 7.01 -28.95
N SER A 44 -41.00 6.32 -27.86
CA SER A 44 -42.01 5.82 -26.93
C SER A 44 -41.40 5.60 -25.55
N SER A 45 -42.12 6.10 -24.56
CA SER A 45 -41.90 5.98 -23.14
C SER A 45 -42.22 4.57 -22.64
N THR A 46 -41.34 3.96 -21.85
CA THR A 46 -41.75 3.06 -20.76
C THR A 46 -40.72 3.17 -19.64
N ALA A 47 -41.22 3.52 -18.46
CA ALA A 47 -40.45 3.60 -17.24
C ALA A 47 -40.08 2.18 -16.78
N ALA A 48 -38.77 1.95 -16.61
CA ALA A 48 -38.25 0.93 -15.72
C ALA A 48 -37.14 1.59 -14.91
N SER A 49 -37.40 1.72 -13.61
CA SER A 49 -36.51 2.29 -12.60
C SER A 49 -35.22 1.49 -12.49
N ASN A 50 -34.22 1.85 -13.28
CA ASN A 50 -32.84 1.51 -12.98
C ASN A 50 -32.35 2.51 -11.93
N ALA A 51 -32.36 2.08 -10.66
CA ALA A 51 -31.60 2.73 -9.62
C ALA A 51 -30.12 2.71 -10.05
N THR A 52 -29.65 3.85 -10.54
CA THR A 52 -28.24 4.22 -10.55
C THR A 52 -27.69 3.95 -9.14
N PRO A 53 -26.50 3.36 -8.97
CA PRO A 53 -25.82 3.48 -7.70
C PRO A 53 -25.65 4.98 -7.50
N SER A 54 -26.32 5.52 -6.48
CA SER A 54 -26.12 6.88 -6.04
C SER A 54 -24.62 7.08 -5.83
N SER A 55 -24.02 7.86 -6.71
CA SER A 55 -22.76 8.54 -6.44
C SER A 55 -23.04 9.46 -5.25
N GLU A 56 -22.97 8.92 -4.04
CA GLU A 56 -22.84 9.74 -2.85
C GLU A 56 -21.61 10.62 -3.08
N LYS A 57 -21.84 11.93 -3.02
CA LYS A 57 -20.78 12.92 -3.05
C LYS A 57 -19.88 12.65 -1.85
N ALA A 58 -18.71 12.05 -2.10
CA ALA A 58 -17.63 11.97 -1.13
C ALA A 58 -17.33 13.39 -0.63
N ASN A 59 -17.33 13.57 0.69
CA ASN A 59 -17.03 14.85 1.30
C ASN A 59 -15.51 15.03 1.42
N GLU A 60 -15.10 16.29 1.51
CA GLU A 60 -13.72 16.71 1.36
C GLU A 60 -12.87 16.26 2.57
N GLY A 61 -11.79 15.52 2.31
CA GLY A 61 -10.88 15.01 3.35
C GLY A 61 -11.08 13.54 3.75
N ASP A 62 -11.94 12.80 3.05
CA ASP A 62 -12.29 11.42 3.38
C ASP A 62 -11.07 10.50 3.54
N LEU A 63 -10.85 10.07 4.79
CA LEU A 63 -9.94 9.00 5.15
C LEU A 63 -10.70 7.68 5.14
N TYR A 64 -10.36 6.81 4.20
CA TYR A 64 -11.14 5.59 3.97
C TYR A 64 -10.80 4.53 5.00
N GLN A 65 -11.81 3.76 5.41
CA GLN A 65 -11.59 2.57 6.21
C GLN A 65 -10.89 1.51 5.37
N PHE A 66 -10.09 0.67 6.02
CA PHE A 66 -9.54 -0.50 5.34
C PHE A 66 -10.66 -1.46 4.97
N PRO A 67 -10.70 -1.94 3.71
CA PRO A 67 -11.55 -3.08 3.36
C PRO A 67 -11.21 -4.27 4.26
N GLU A 68 -12.23 -5.00 4.72
CA GLU A 68 -12.07 -6.21 5.57
C GLU A 68 -10.96 -7.16 5.10
N PRO A 69 -10.83 -7.48 3.79
CA PRO A 69 -9.72 -8.32 3.33
C PRO A 69 -8.34 -7.79 3.76
N VAL A 70 -8.11 -6.48 3.68
CA VAL A 70 -6.82 -5.86 4.08
C VAL A 70 -6.51 -6.11 5.55
N LEU A 71 -7.52 -6.18 6.43
CA LEU A 71 -7.32 -6.44 7.85
C LEU A 71 -7.13 -7.94 8.16
N LEU A 72 -7.68 -8.83 7.33
CA LEU A 72 -7.70 -10.27 7.57
C LEU A 72 -6.50 -11.05 6.96
N PHE A 73 -5.69 -10.43 6.10
CA PHE A 73 -4.64 -11.11 5.31
C PHE A 73 -3.37 -11.57 6.08
N ASP A 74 -3.42 -11.69 7.41
CA ASP A 74 -2.36 -12.38 8.18
C ASP A 74 -2.61 -13.90 8.31
N ASN A 75 -3.66 -14.43 7.67
CA ASN A 75 -3.95 -15.87 7.62
C ASN A 75 -3.07 -16.58 6.58
N ARG A 76 -1.85 -16.94 7.01
CA ARG A 76 -0.82 -17.58 6.17
C ARG A 76 -1.30 -18.91 5.56
N ASP A 77 -2.01 -19.74 6.32
CA ASP A 77 -2.41 -21.07 5.87
C ASP A 77 -3.39 -21.03 4.70
N VAL A 78 -4.38 -20.12 4.76
CA VAL A 78 -5.34 -19.93 3.67
C VAL A 78 -4.66 -19.37 2.42
N SER A 79 -3.68 -18.49 2.62
CA SER A 79 -2.91 -17.91 1.52
C SER A 79 -2.06 -18.97 0.82
N GLU A 80 -1.38 -19.84 1.57
CA GLU A 80 -0.54 -20.90 1.00
C GLU A 80 -1.33 -21.97 0.23
N GLN A 81 -2.50 -22.39 0.73
CA GLN A 81 -3.36 -23.31 -0.02
C GLN A 81 -3.82 -22.71 -1.36
N MET A 82 -4.20 -21.42 -1.36
CA MET A 82 -4.58 -20.71 -2.57
C MET A 82 -3.40 -20.60 -3.55
N VAL A 83 -2.20 -20.29 -3.04
CA VAL A 83 -0.97 -20.24 -3.84
C VAL A 83 -0.71 -21.59 -4.51
N GLN A 84 -0.75 -22.70 -3.76
CA GLN A 84 -0.52 -24.04 -4.31
C GLN A 84 -1.51 -24.37 -5.43
N GLN A 85 -2.81 -24.09 -5.23
CA GLN A 85 -3.83 -24.33 -6.25
C GLN A 85 -3.59 -23.51 -7.52
N ILE A 86 -3.23 -22.22 -7.40
CA ILE A 86 -2.95 -21.38 -8.57
C ILE A 86 -1.67 -21.85 -9.28
N GLN A 87 -0.63 -22.21 -8.53
CA GLN A 87 0.61 -22.75 -9.09
C GLN A 87 0.38 -24.05 -9.87
N SER A 88 -0.39 -25.00 -9.33
CA SER A 88 -0.74 -26.22 -10.07
C SER A 88 -1.49 -25.91 -11.37
N ARG A 89 -2.39 -24.91 -11.36
CA ARG A 89 -3.09 -24.47 -12.58
C ARG A 89 -2.17 -23.77 -13.58
N LEU A 90 -1.23 -22.97 -13.11
CA LEU A 90 -0.20 -22.33 -13.95
C LEU A 90 0.67 -23.38 -14.64
N LEU A 91 1.06 -24.45 -13.94
CA LEU A 91 1.83 -25.55 -14.51
C LEU A 91 1.03 -26.32 -15.56
N ALA A 92 -0.27 -26.52 -15.34
CA ALA A 92 -1.12 -27.26 -16.27
C ALA A 92 -1.51 -26.45 -17.51
N SER A 93 -1.80 -25.15 -17.35
CA SER A 93 -2.28 -24.27 -18.42
C SER A 93 -1.95 -22.80 -18.08
N PRO A 94 -0.74 -22.33 -18.39
CA PRO A 94 -0.32 -20.97 -18.08
C PRO A 94 -1.18 -19.93 -18.82
N SER A 95 -1.47 -18.82 -18.16
CA SER A 95 -2.22 -17.71 -18.72
C SER A 95 -1.93 -16.42 -17.95
N ASP A 96 -2.06 -15.28 -18.61
CA ASP A 96 -1.87 -13.96 -18.00
C ASP A 96 -2.77 -13.76 -16.77
N GLN A 97 -4.00 -14.27 -16.80
CA GLN A 97 -4.94 -14.16 -15.68
C GLN A 97 -4.46 -14.92 -14.44
N LEU A 98 -3.87 -16.11 -14.62
CA LEU A 98 -3.35 -16.89 -13.49
C LEU A 98 -2.08 -16.29 -12.90
N TYR A 99 -1.20 -15.73 -13.75
CA TYR A 99 -0.03 -15.00 -13.28
C TYR A 99 -0.44 -13.75 -12.49
N GLN A 100 -1.36 -12.94 -13.03
CA GLN A 100 -1.89 -11.78 -12.33
C GLN A 100 -2.55 -12.16 -10.99
N LEU A 101 -3.35 -13.24 -10.97
CA LEU A 101 -4.01 -13.70 -9.75
C LEU A 101 -2.99 -14.11 -8.67
N LEU A 102 -1.97 -14.87 -9.03
CA LEU A 102 -0.92 -15.27 -8.09
C LEU A 102 -0.07 -14.08 -7.64
N LEU A 103 0.22 -13.15 -8.56
CA LEU A 103 0.93 -11.91 -8.24
C LEU A 103 0.14 -11.09 -7.22
N ASP A 104 -1.17 -10.94 -7.42
CA ASP A 104 -2.03 -10.23 -6.47
C ASP A 104 -2.05 -10.93 -5.09
N VAL A 105 -1.93 -12.25 -5.01
CA VAL A 105 -1.77 -12.92 -3.70
C VAL A 105 -0.46 -12.50 -3.04
N TYR A 106 0.68 -12.63 -3.73
CA TYR A 106 1.98 -12.23 -3.18
C TYR A 106 2.07 -10.75 -2.80
N ARG A 107 1.46 -9.88 -3.60
CA ARG A 107 1.34 -8.45 -3.31
C ARG A 107 0.56 -8.19 -2.03
N ARG A 108 -0.58 -8.86 -1.84
CA ARG A 108 -1.45 -8.70 -0.67
C ARG A 108 -0.84 -9.27 0.61
N THR A 109 -0.09 -10.36 0.50
CA THR A 109 0.63 -10.98 1.64
C THR A 109 1.99 -10.32 1.92
N GLY A 110 2.45 -9.42 1.05
CA GLY A 110 3.73 -8.72 1.19
C GLY A 110 4.95 -9.60 0.92
N GLU A 111 4.79 -10.64 0.12
CA GLU A 111 5.86 -11.55 -0.31
C GLU A 111 6.57 -11.01 -1.56
N LEU A 112 7.19 -9.83 -1.40
CA LEU A 112 7.71 -9.04 -2.53
C LEU A 112 8.77 -9.79 -3.36
N ALA A 113 9.61 -10.63 -2.73
CA ALA A 113 10.59 -11.45 -3.44
C ALA A 113 9.92 -12.51 -4.35
N ARG A 114 8.84 -13.15 -3.88
CA ARG A 114 8.06 -14.09 -4.71
C ARG A 114 7.31 -13.37 -5.82
N ALA A 115 6.81 -12.16 -5.55
CA ALA A 115 6.20 -11.29 -6.57
C ALA A 115 7.20 -10.95 -7.67
N GLU A 116 8.44 -10.61 -7.32
CA GLU A 116 9.53 -10.35 -8.27
C GLU A 116 9.84 -11.56 -9.16
N GLU A 117 10.06 -12.74 -8.55
CA GLU A 117 10.36 -13.96 -9.29
C GLU A 117 9.19 -14.35 -10.22
N LEU A 118 7.95 -14.19 -9.75
CA LEU A 118 6.77 -14.51 -10.53
C LEU A 118 6.61 -13.59 -11.75
N VAL A 119 6.82 -12.28 -11.59
CA VAL A 119 6.62 -11.35 -12.71
C VAL A 119 7.71 -11.50 -13.79
N ARG A 120 8.93 -11.91 -13.42
CA ARG A 120 9.96 -12.31 -14.40
C ARG A 120 9.50 -13.51 -15.24
N ARG A 121 8.99 -14.57 -14.59
CA ARG A 121 8.42 -15.74 -15.28
C ARG A 121 7.19 -15.39 -16.10
N TRP A 122 6.38 -14.45 -15.63
CA TRP A 122 5.22 -13.98 -16.39
C TRP A 122 5.68 -13.31 -17.70
N LEU A 123 6.73 -12.48 -17.66
CA LEU A 123 7.28 -11.88 -18.87
C LEU A 123 7.99 -12.86 -19.79
N GLU A 124 8.61 -13.92 -19.26
CA GLU A 124 9.13 -15.02 -20.10
C GLU A 124 8.00 -15.70 -20.88
N PHE A 125 6.84 -15.89 -20.24
CA PHE A 125 5.65 -16.47 -20.87
C PHE A 125 4.94 -15.51 -21.83
N SER A 126 4.83 -14.23 -21.47
CA SER A 126 4.10 -13.20 -22.22
C SER A 126 4.93 -11.91 -22.32
N PRO A 127 5.96 -11.87 -23.20
CA PRO A 127 6.92 -10.76 -23.26
C PRO A 127 6.30 -9.40 -23.61
N GLU A 128 5.22 -9.42 -24.40
CA GLU A 128 4.52 -8.22 -24.86
C GLU A 128 3.48 -7.70 -23.85
N ASN A 129 3.30 -8.39 -22.70
CA ASN A 129 2.32 -7.98 -21.70
C ASN A 129 2.77 -6.71 -20.97
N LYS A 130 2.11 -5.59 -21.29
CA LYS A 130 2.44 -4.27 -20.73
C LYS A 130 2.26 -4.18 -19.21
N LEU A 131 1.28 -4.87 -18.64
CA LEU A 131 1.06 -4.87 -17.18
C LEU A 131 2.17 -5.66 -16.48
N ALA A 132 2.53 -6.84 -16.99
CA ALA A 132 3.66 -7.61 -16.49
C ALA A 132 4.97 -6.81 -16.60
N ALA A 133 5.20 -6.13 -17.73
CA ALA A 133 6.38 -5.29 -17.95
C ALA A 133 6.46 -4.10 -16.98
N TYR A 134 5.32 -3.54 -16.59
CA TYR A 134 5.24 -2.46 -15.61
C TYR A 134 5.47 -2.99 -14.18
N GLN A 135 4.78 -4.07 -13.79
CA GLN A 135 4.94 -4.71 -12.48
C GLN A 135 6.37 -5.22 -12.27
N GLU A 136 7.04 -5.73 -13.31
CA GLU A 136 8.44 -6.17 -13.22
C GLU A 136 9.35 -5.03 -12.78
N LYS A 137 9.21 -3.84 -13.37
CA LYS A 137 10.05 -2.69 -13.03
C LYS A 137 9.80 -2.18 -11.62
N ILE A 138 8.57 -2.33 -11.13
CA ILE A 138 8.24 -2.08 -9.72
C ILE A 138 9.02 -3.05 -8.83
N PHE A 139 8.82 -4.37 -8.99
CA PHE A 139 9.35 -5.36 -8.05
C PHE A 139 10.86 -5.57 -8.17
N THR A 140 11.45 -5.46 -9.35
CA THR A 140 12.90 -5.58 -9.54
C THR A 140 13.66 -4.30 -9.21
N GLN A 141 12.98 -3.29 -8.64
CA GLN A 141 13.57 -2.00 -8.28
C GLN A 141 14.35 -1.30 -9.41
N LYS A 142 13.96 -1.50 -10.68
CA LYS A 142 14.65 -0.92 -11.84
C LYS A 142 14.55 0.61 -11.92
N MET A 143 15.65 1.28 -12.22
CA MET A 143 15.76 2.75 -12.26
C MET A 143 14.69 3.47 -13.09
N LEU A 144 14.14 2.86 -14.14
CA LEU A 144 13.07 3.45 -14.95
C LEU A 144 11.81 2.58 -14.93
N ILE A 145 10.66 3.18 -14.61
CA ILE A 145 9.34 2.56 -14.75
C ILE A 145 8.58 3.29 -15.88
N PRO A 146 8.73 2.93 -17.17
CA PRO A 146 7.96 3.54 -18.24
C PRO A 146 6.49 3.19 -18.04
N GLY A 147 5.63 4.20 -18.09
CA GLY A 147 4.18 4.00 -18.14
C GLY A 147 3.37 4.58 -16.98
N ILE A 148 3.97 5.29 -16.02
CA ILE A 148 3.24 5.97 -14.92
C ILE A 148 2.41 7.17 -15.44
N TYR A 149 1.66 7.09 -16.55
CA TYR A 149 0.91 8.26 -17.04
C TYR A 149 -0.42 7.96 -17.72
N LYS A 150 -1.01 6.78 -17.48
CA LYS A 150 -2.43 6.62 -17.78
C LYS A 150 -3.26 7.32 -16.71
N GLN A 151 -3.33 8.65 -16.81
CA GLN A 151 -3.91 9.51 -15.76
C GLN A 151 -5.28 9.00 -15.28
N SER A 152 -6.14 8.52 -16.18
CA SER A 152 -7.48 8.03 -15.83
C SER A 152 -7.56 6.58 -15.38
N GLU A 153 -6.57 5.72 -15.64
CA GLU A 153 -6.63 4.29 -15.33
C GLU A 153 -6.01 3.99 -13.96
N ILE A 154 -6.64 3.08 -13.21
CA ILE A 154 -6.05 2.52 -11.99
C ILE A 154 -4.83 1.70 -12.39
N GLN A 155 -3.69 1.98 -11.75
CA GLN A 155 -2.43 1.29 -12.01
C GLN A 155 -1.73 0.89 -10.70
N PRO A 156 -0.86 -0.15 -10.74
CA PRO A 156 -0.07 -0.53 -9.58
C PRO A 156 0.78 0.62 -9.04
N ALA A 157 0.73 0.81 -7.72
CA ALA A 157 1.51 1.82 -7.04
C ALA A 157 3.01 1.51 -7.13
N PRO A 158 3.83 2.39 -7.76
CA PRO A 158 5.27 2.20 -7.78
C PRO A 158 5.86 2.58 -6.43
N PHE A 159 6.91 1.86 -6.04
CA PHE A 159 7.66 2.11 -4.81
C PHE A 159 9.15 1.84 -5.01
N ALA A 160 10.00 2.33 -4.11
CA ALA A 160 11.42 2.00 -4.04
C ALA A 160 11.78 1.65 -2.60
N ILE A 161 12.62 0.63 -2.39
CA ILE A 161 13.04 0.12 -1.09
C ILE A 161 14.57 0.12 -1.05
N PHE A 162 15.14 0.81 -0.06
CA PHE A 162 16.57 0.79 0.18
C PHE A 162 16.86 0.13 1.52
N ASP A 163 17.61 -0.95 1.46
CA ASP A 163 18.08 -1.69 2.64
C ASP A 163 19.27 -1.01 3.29
N LYS A 164 19.40 -1.18 4.61
CA LYS A 164 20.52 -0.67 5.39
C LYS A 164 20.74 0.84 5.15
N PHE A 165 19.64 1.59 5.10
CA PHE A 165 19.66 2.99 4.68
C PHE A 165 20.52 3.89 5.58
N LEU A 166 20.47 3.63 6.89
CA LEU A 166 21.36 4.27 7.86
C LEU A 166 22.52 3.35 8.21
N GLU A 167 23.68 3.96 8.47
CA GLU A 167 24.81 3.26 9.06
C GLU A 167 24.42 2.73 10.45
N VAL A 168 25.13 1.70 10.92
CA VAL A 168 24.82 1.04 12.20
C VAL A 168 24.78 2.04 13.37
N SER A 169 25.71 3.00 13.40
CA SER A 169 25.76 4.05 14.43
C SER A 169 24.59 5.02 14.36
N GLU A 170 24.17 5.42 13.15
CA GLU A 170 23.04 6.32 12.94
C GLU A 170 21.71 5.65 13.28
N ARG A 171 21.53 4.39 12.86
CA ARG A 171 20.36 3.58 13.25
C ARG A 171 20.30 3.40 14.76
N LYS A 172 21.45 3.13 15.41
CA LYS A 172 21.54 3.02 16.87
C LYS A 172 21.15 4.33 17.55
N TYR A 173 21.63 5.46 17.03
CA TYR A 173 21.26 6.78 17.52
C TYR A 173 19.75 7.01 17.47
N PHE A 174 19.08 6.75 16.34
CA PHE A 174 17.62 6.92 16.25
C PHE A 174 16.85 5.99 17.19
N TRP A 175 17.35 4.78 17.42
CA TRP A 175 16.78 3.86 18.40
C TRP A 175 16.87 4.41 19.83
N GLU A 176 18.06 4.83 20.25
CA GLU A 176 18.29 5.41 21.58
C GLU A 176 17.52 6.72 21.76
N ARG A 177 17.48 7.56 20.71
CA ARG A 177 16.71 8.80 20.65
C ARG A 177 15.22 8.57 20.85
N ALA A 178 14.66 7.55 20.20
CA ALA A 178 13.25 7.21 20.35
C ALA A 178 12.94 6.75 21.78
N LEU A 179 13.72 5.80 22.31
CA LEU A 179 13.48 5.25 23.65
C LEU A 179 13.70 6.27 24.77
N GLY A 180 14.75 7.08 24.65
CA GLY A 180 15.10 8.11 25.64
C GLY A 180 14.07 9.24 25.77
N SER A 181 13.17 9.38 24.78
CA SER A 181 12.18 10.44 24.73
C SER A 181 10.74 9.95 24.64
N SER A 182 10.48 8.76 25.17
CA SER A 182 9.12 8.21 25.29
C SER A 182 8.09 9.22 25.83
N ASN A 183 8.46 10.03 26.83
CA ASN A 183 7.59 11.04 27.44
C ASN A 183 7.41 12.32 26.60
N GLU A 184 8.17 12.50 25.52
CA GLU A 184 8.09 13.67 24.63
C GLU A 184 7.19 13.43 23.41
N PHE A 185 6.85 12.16 23.14
CA PHE A 185 5.93 11.79 22.07
C PHE A 185 4.54 12.36 22.36
N LYS A 186 3.93 12.99 21.35
CA LYS A 186 2.58 13.58 21.44
C LYS A 186 1.68 12.93 20.42
N SER A 187 0.40 12.74 20.76
CA SER A 187 -0.58 12.24 19.79
C SER A 187 -0.55 13.09 18.51
N SER A 188 -0.61 12.44 17.35
CA SER A 188 -0.61 13.12 16.06
C SER A 188 -2.02 13.47 15.61
N GLY A 189 -2.28 14.71 15.20
CA GLY A 189 -3.50 15.09 14.48
C GLY A 189 -3.31 15.14 12.96
N ILE A 190 -4.39 15.40 12.23
CA ILE A 190 -4.36 15.68 10.79
C ILE A 190 -4.31 17.19 10.59
N SER A 191 -3.44 17.65 9.69
CA SER A 191 -3.32 19.06 9.34
C SER A 191 -3.88 19.28 7.94
N TYR A 192 -4.94 20.08 7.83
CA TYR A 192 -5.46 20.56 6.55
C TYR A 192 -4.72 21.83 6.18
N GLY A 193 -3.96 21.80 5.08
CA GLY A 193 -3.43 22.91 4.24
C GLY A 193 -3.00 24.26 4.83
N ASP A 194 -3.73 24.87 5.75
CA ASP A 194 -3.66 26.29 6.12
C ASP A 194 -3.39 26.52 7.62
N GLY A 195 -2.45 25.77 8.20
CA GLY A 195 -1.69 26.20 9.39
C GLY A 195 -2.40 26.31 10.75
N GLU A 196 -3.72 26.34 10.87
CA GLU A 196 -4.39 26.69 12.15
C GLU A 196 -5.34 25.65 12.75
N ARG A 197 -5.61 24.52 12.08
CA ARG A 197 -6.39 23.43 12.68
C ARG A 197 -5.69 22.08 12.55
N VAL A 198 -4.99 21.70 13.62
CA VAL A 198 -4.66 20.29 13.90
C VAL A 198 -5.87 19.70 14.60
N GLU A 199 -6.70 18.98 13.85
CA GLU A 199 -7.77 18.21 14.46
C GLU A 199 -7.24 16.83 14.84
N TYR A 200 -7.30 16.51 16.14
CA TYR A 200 -6.96 15.19 16.68
C TYR A 200 -8.09 14.21 16.37
N GLN A 201 -8.21 13.82 15.11
CA GLN A 201 -9.20 12.84 14.69
C GLN A 201 -8.63 11.43 14.94
N TYR A 202 -8.68 10.98 16.21
CA TYR A 202 -8.25 9.63 16.61
C TYR A 202 -8.93 8.51 15.83
N GLN A 203 -10.12 8.77 15.28
CA GLN A 203 -10.82 7.84 14.39
C GLN A 203 -10.05 7.57 13.10
N ASN A 204 -9.16 8.47 12.71
CA ASN A 204 -8.51 8.53 11.40
C ASN A 204 -7.03 8.19 11.47
N ARG A 205 -6.37 8.53 12.59
CA ARG A 205 -5.00 8.19 12.87
C ARG A 205 -4.81 7.99 14.36
N ASN A 206 -4.17 6.88 14.72
CA ASN A 206 -3.72 6.62 16.08
C ASN A 206 -2.21 6.38 16.04
N SER A 207 -1.46 7.47 16.24
CA SER A 207 -0.01 7.44 16.35
C SER A 207 0.48 8.63 17.16
N GLU A 208 1.74 8.57 17.55
CA GLU A 208 2.43 9.64 18.24
C GLU A 208 3.55 10.19 17.36
N VAL A 209 3.88 11.47 17.55
CA VAL A 209 4.94 12.19 16.84
C VAL A 209 5.93 12.77 17.84
N LEU A 210 7.21 12.63 17.50
CA LEU A 210 8.32 13.37 18.09
C LEU A 210 8.90 14.32 17.04
N PHE A 211 9.04 15.60 17.41
CA PHE A 211 9.69 16.59 16.57
C PHE A 211 11.20 16.50 16.74
N LEU A 212 11.88 15.99 15.70
CA LEU A 212 13.33 15.93 15.66
C LEU A 212 13.97 17.32 15.64
N GLU A 213 15.15 17.44 16.22
CA GLU A 213 16.01 18.62 16.16
C GLU A 213 16.53 18.87 14.74
N SER A 214 17.00 20.10 14.48
CA SER A 214 17.47 20.51 13.16
C SER A 214 18.61 19.62 12.63
N GLN A 215 19.55 19.23 13.49
CA GLN A 215 20.68 18.39 13.08
C GLN A 215 20.24 16.97 12.72
N GLU A 216 19.35 16.37 13.51
CA GLU A 216 18.79 15.04 13.25
C GLU A 216 18.03 15.01 11.92
N LYS A 217 17.22 16.05 11.67
CA LYS A 217 16.55 16.25 10.39
C LYS A 217 17.56 16.37 9.25
N GLN A 218 18.64 17.13 9.44
CA GLN A 218 19.64 17.34 8.39
C GLN A 218 20.36 16.04 8.01
N ASN A 219 20.66 15.18 8.99
CA ASN A 219 21.32 13.90 8.75
C ASN A 219 20.51 13.03 7.78
N ILE A 220 19.21 12.84 8.04
CA ILE A 220 18.35 12.02 7.17
C ILE A 220 18.11 12.69 5.81
N LYS A 221 17.91 14.01 5.79
CA LYS A 221 17.73 14.79 4.55
C LYS A 221 18.92 14.65 3.61
N SER A 222 20.14 14.72 4.15
CA SER A 222 21.37 14.61 3.35
C SER A 222 21.48 13.27 2.63
N LYS A 223 20.99 12.18 3.22
CA LYS A 223 20.95 10.85 2.60
C LYS A 223 19.84 10.75 1.55
N ILE A 224 18.65 11.27 1.84
CA ILE A 224 17.54 11.32 0.87
C ILE A 224 17.95 12.12 -0.37
N LEU A 225 18.65 13.25 -0.20
CA LEU A 225 19.12 14.08 -1.31
C LEU A 225 20.07 13.32 -2.26
N LYS A 226 20.85 12.36 -1.77
CA LYS A 226 21.71 11.53 -2.63
C LYS A 226 20.91 10.57 -3.52
N LEU A 227 19.66 10.29 -3.19
CA LEU A 227 18.77 9.40 -3.94
C LEU A 227 17.84 10.17 -4.88
N ILE A 228 17.83 11.51 -4.87
CA ILE A 228 16.75 12.29 -5.49
C ILE A 228 16.66 12.11 -7.00
N ASP A 229 17.81 12.08 -7.70
CA ASP A 229 17.85 11.90 -9.14
C ASP A 229 17.32 10.52 -9.53
N GLU A 230 17.72 9.48 -8.81
CA GLU A 230 17.24 8.11 -9.00
C GLU A 230 15.72 8.01 -8.76
N LEU A 231 15.23 8.64 -7.69
CA LEU A 231 13.80 8.64 -7.36
C LEU A 231 12.96 9.41 -8.39
N PHE A 232 13.46 10.54 -8.89
CA PHE A 232 12.80 11.31 -9.95
C PHE A 232 12.74 10.53 -11.26
N GLU A 233 13.84 9.89 -11.65
CA GLU A 233 13.85 9.04 -12.83
C GLU A 233 12.91 7.85 -12.68
N ARG A 234 12.95 7.16 -11.54
CA ARG A 234 12.12 5.99 -11.25
C ARG A 234 10.64 6.27 -11.30
N PHE A 235 10.20 7.34 -10.65
CA PHE A 235 8.80 7.74 -10.61
C PHE A 235 8.40 8.65 -11.78
N LEU A 236 9.30 8.84 -12.75
CA LEU A 236 9.16 9.74 -13.88
C LEU A 236 8.78 11.17 -13.50
N ILE A 237 9.11 11.61 -12.29
CA ILE A 237 8.84 12.97 -11.82
C ILE A 237 9.77 13.91 -12.58
N PRO A 238 9.26 14.93 -13.30
CA PRO A 238 10.12 15.89 -13.97
C PRO A 238 11.09 16.50 -12.96
N LYS A 239 12.37 16.59 -13.33
CA LYS A 239 13.38 17.22 -12.47
C LYS A 239 12.90 18.62 -12.08
N LYS A 240 12.77 18.85 -10.77
CA LYS A 240 12.31 20.10 -10.18
C LYS A 240 13.22 20.49 -9.03
N ALA A 241 13.28 21.79 -8.73
CA ALA A 241 13.93 22.27 -7.53
C ALA A 241 13.21 21.71 -6.29
N ILE A 242 13.97 21.17 -5.34
CA ILE A 242 13.42 20.73 -4.06
C ILE A 242 13.18 21.97 -3.20
N LYS A 243 11.92 22.19 -2.81
CA LYS A 243 11.54 23.28 -1.90
C LYS A 243 11.69 22.88 -0.44
N ASN A 244 11.33 21.64 -0.12
CA ASN A 244 11.36 21.13 1.24
C ASN A 244 11.45 19.60 1.28
N ILE A 245 12.05 19.10 2.36
CA ILE A 245 11.94 17.70 2.77
C ILE A 245 11.41 17.73 4.21
N GLU A 246 10.18 17.28 4.38
CA GLU A 246 9.58 17.13 5.70
C GLU A 246 10.18 15.91 6.40
N VAL A 247 10.37 15.98 7.71
CA VAL A 247 10.92 14.88 8.52
C VAL A 247 10.21 14.88 9.88
N LYS A 248 9.61 13.75 10.24
CA LYS A 248 8.94 13.52 11.53
C LYS A 248 9.25 12.11 12.02
N LEU A 249 9.54 11.95 13.29
CA LEU A 249 9.61 10.63 13.93
C LEU A 249 8.22 10.30 14.48
N THR A 250 7.75 9.08 14.19
CA THR A 250 6.44 8.59 14.60
C THR A 250 6.56 7.27 15.34
N ALA A 251 5.64 7.04 16.27
CA ALA A 251 5.50 5.79 17.00
C ALA A 251 4.05 5.33 16.98
N TYR A 252 3.83 4.03 16.78
CA TYR A 252 2.51 3.41 16.80
C TYR A 252 2.53 2.29 17.84
N GLY A 253 1.75 2.47 18.91
CA GLY A 253 1.55 1.46 19.95
C GLY A 253 0.48 0.43 19.58
N GLU A 254 -0.03 -0.30 20.57
CA GLU A 254 -1.11 -1.29 20.38
C GLU A 254 -2.32 -0.67 19.67
N GLY A 255 -2.81 -1.34 18.62
CA GLY A 255 -3.90 -0.88 17.79
C GLY A 255 -3.61 0.38 16.97
N GLY A 256 -2.39 0.94 17.01
CA GLY A 256 -2.03 2.15 16.26
C GLY A 256 -2.19 1.95 14.74
N PHE A 257 -2.75 2.94 14.05
CA PHE A 257 -3.04 2.86 12.61
C PHE A 257 -3.01 4.24 11.94
N PHE A 258 -3.05 4.25 10.61
CA PHE A 258 -3.39 5.43 9.82
C PHE A 258 -4.28 5.00 8.65
N ARG A 259 -5.48 5.55 8.55
CA ARG A 259 -6.46 5.23 7.50
C ARG A 259 -5.93 5.52 6.10
N ILE A 260 -6.66 5.03 5.10
CA ILE A 260 -6.33 5.18 3.69
C ILE A 260 -6.41 6.66 3.30
N HIS A 261 -5.33 7.19 2.73
CA HIS A 261 -5.16 8.59 2.37
C HIS A 261 -4.21 8.80 1.20
N GLN A 262 -4.10 10.05 0.76
CA GLN A 262 -3.06 10.54 -0.13
C GLN A 262 -2.31 11.66 0.57
N ASP A 263 -1.02 11.76 0.33
CA ASP A 263 -0.18 12.81 0.91
C ASP A 263 -0.03 14.03 -0.01
N GLY A 264 -0.17 13.81 -1.31
CA GLY A 264 -0.06 14.84 -2.35
C GLY A 264 -1.32 14.87 -3.20
N PHE A 265 -2.24 15.80 -2.88
CA PHE A 265 -3.49 15.94 -3.61
C PHE A 265 -3.85 17.41 -3.84
N PHE A 266 -4.23 17.73 -5.09
CA PHE A 266 -4.43 19.11 -5.54
C PHE A 266 -5.51 19.84 -4.73
N LYS A 267 -6.59 19.15 -4.38
CA LYS A 267 -7.70 19.75 -3.62
C LYS A 267 -7.41 19.96 -2.14
N GLN A 268 -6.34 19.37 -1.58
CA GLN A 268 -5.98 19.49 -0.16
C GLN A 268 -4.85 20.51 0.11
N GLY A 269 -4.46 21.32 -0.88
CA GLY A 269 -3.35 22.29 -0.75
C GLY A 269 -1.95 21.66 -0.71
N ASN A 270 -1.85 20.33 -0.53
CA ASN A 270 -0.60 19.57 -0.46
C ASN A 270 -0.08 19.11 -1.84
N SER A 271 -0.52 19.76 -2.92
CA SER A 271 -0.16 19.42 -4.31
C SER A 271 1.34 19.47 -4.61
N SER A 272 2.11 20.13 -3.73
CA SER A 272 3.55 20.27 -3.85
C SER A 272 4.32 19.03 -3.39
N ARG A 273 3.71 18.10 -2.63
CA ARG A 273 4.37 16.85 -2.19
C ARG A 273 4.36 15.84 -3.34
N PHE A 274 5.54 15.54 -3.89
CA PHE A 274 5.67 14.61 -5.02
C PHE A 274 6.03 13.19 -4.57
N ILE A 275 6.87 13.06 -3.55
CA ILE A 275 7.33 11.77 -3.03
C ILE A 275 7.08 11.71 -1.54
N SER A 276 6.50 10.60 -1.09
CA SER A 276 6.37 10.26 0.32
C SER A 276 7.37 9.16 0.65
N TRP A 277 7.87 9.19 1.87
CA TRP A 277 8.89 8.24 2.31
C TRP A 277 8.75 7.87 3.77
N VAL A 278 9.12 6.62 4.08
CA VAL A 278 9.03 6.05 5.42
C VAL A 278 10.25 5.18 5.68
N TYR A 279 11.07 5.57 6.64
CA TYR A 279 12.18 4.82 7.18
C TYR A 279 11.75 4.07 8.45
N TYR A 280 11.97 2.76 8.47
CA TYR A 280 11.55 1.86 9.53
C TYR A 280 12.73 1.40 10.38
N PHE A 281 12.50 1.34 11.69
CA PHE A 281 13.43 0.75 12.64
C PHE A 281 12.68 0.18 13.83
N HIS A 282 13.16 -0.92 14.41
CA HIS A 282 12.53 -1.61 15.53
C HIS A 282 13.52 -2.55 16.24
N ALA A 283 13.18 -3.03 17.44
CA ALA A 283 13.98 -4.05 18.12
C ALA A 283 14.12 -5.32 17.26
N SER A 284 15.19 -6.08 17.47
CA SER A 284 15.36 -7.42 16.90
C SER A 284 15.34 -8.46 18.03
N PRO A 285 14.47 -9.47 18.01
CA PRO A 285 13.46 -9.75 16.98
C PRO A 285 12.33 -8.70 16.94
N LYS A 286 11.68 -8.57 15.77
CA LYS A 286 10.59 -7.60 15.53
C LYS A 286 9.51 -7.75 16.62
N PRO A 287 9.19 -6.69 17.38
CA PRO A 287 8.36 -6.82 18.58
C PRO A 287 6.85 -6.63 18.34
N TYR A 288 6.43 -6.52 17.07
CA TYR A 288 5.03 -6.34 16.67
C TYR A 288 4.71 -7.07 15.36
N SER A 289 3.43 -7.37 15.16
CA SER A 289 2.85 -7.72 13.86
C SER A 289 1.90 -6.61 13.39
N GLY A 290 1.43 -6.68 12.14
CA GLY A 290 0.68 -5.58 11.53
C GLY A 290 1.53 -4.31 11.39
N GLY A 291 0.90 -3.14 11.39
CA GLY A 291 1.59 -1.88 11.08
C GLY A 291 2.11 -1.82 9.64
N ASP A 292 1.53 -2.60 8.74
CA ASP A 292 2.01 -2.70 7.37
C ASP A 292 1.66 -1.44 6.59
N LEU A 293 2.55 -1.01 5.71
CA LEU A 293 2.22 0.00 4.71
C LEU A 293 1.47 -0.70 3.58
N VAL A 294 0.26 -0.24 3.28
CA VAL A 294 -0.56 -0.75 2.18
C VAL A 294 -0.65 0.33 1.11
N LEU A 295 -0.10 0.04 -0.07
CA LEU A 295 -0.12 0.92 -1.24
C LEU A 295 -1.20 0.45 -2.20
N PHE A 296 -2.27 1.22 -2.36
CA PHE A 296 -3.39 0.85 -3.23
C PHE A 296 -3.14 1.25 -4.68
N ASP A 297 -3.55 0.37 -5.59
CA ASP A 297 -3.53 0.67 -7.01
C ASP A 297 -4.45 1.86 -7.23
N SER A 298 -3.92 2.92 -7.81
CA SER A 298 -4.61 4.21 -7.93
C SER A 298 -4.50 4.74 -9.35
N ASN A 299 -5.44 5.57 -9.77
CA ASN A 299 -5.23 6.41 -10.95
C ASN A 299 -4.44 7.67 -10.58
N CYS A 300 -4.01 8.43 -11.59
CA CYS A 300 -3.23 9.65 -11.40
C CYS A 300 -3.94 10.88 -12.01
N ALA A 301 -5.27 10.86 -12.03
CA ALA A 301 -6.08 11.88 -12.68
C ALA A 301 -6.21 13.11 -11.76
N LYS A 302 -5.83 14.30 -12.24
CA LYS A 302 -5.80 15.54 -11.46
C LYS A 302 -7.07 15.87 -10.65
N THR A 303 -8.25 15.42 -11.10
CA THR A 303 -9.54 15.84 -10.55
C THR A 303 -10.43 14.71 -10.06
N ASN A 304 -10.18 13.46 -10.45
CA ASN A 304 -11.00 12.29 -10.11
C ASN A 304 -10.10 11.12 -9.68
N HIS A 305 -9.41 11.31 -8.55
CA HIS A 305 -8.54 10.29 -8.00
C HIS A 305 -9.37 9.11 -7.48
N LEU A 306 -9.05 7.91 -7.94
CA LEU A 306 -9.70 6.66 -7.58
C LEU A 306 -8.62 5.65 -7.20
N PHE A 307 -8.98 4.72 -6.32
CA PHE A 307 -8.15 3.57 -5.98
C PHE A 307 -8.96 2.28 -6.00
N SER A 308 -8.27 1.15 -6.12
CA SER A 308 -8.87 -0.17 -6.01
C SER A 308 -8.81 -0.66 -4.57
N GLU A 309 -9.95 -1.10 -4.02
CA GLU A 309 -10.00 -1.74 -2.70
C GLU A 309 -9.42 -3.17 -2.70
N SER A 310 -9.35 -3.82 -3.87
CA SER A 310 -8.94 -5.23 -4.01
C SER A 310 -7.52 -5.43 -4.52
N HIS A 311 -6.94 -4.41 -5.18
CA HIS A 311 -5.59 -4.46 -5.73
C HIS A 311 -4.69 -3.46 -5.01
N TYR A 312 -3.70 -4.01 -4.30
CA TYR A 312 -2.75 -3.25 -3.50
C TYR A 312 -1.49 -4.07 -3.28
N THR A 313 -0.40 -3.37 -2.97
CA THR A 313 0.85 -3.97 -2.52
C THR A 313 1.04 -3.69 -1.03
N ARG A 314 1.25 -4.75 -0.25
CA ARG A 314 1.59 -4.67 1.17
C ARG A 314 3.10 -4.68 1.34
N TYR A 315 3.62 -3.69 2.05
CA TYR A 315 4.99 -3.66 2.52
C TYR A 315 5.03 -3.89 4.03
N LYS A 316 5.71 -4.96 4.46
CA LYS A 316 5.92 -5.31 5.86
C LYS A 316 7.15 -4.55 6.38
N PRO A 317 7.03 -3.69 7.41
CA PRO A 317 8.17 -2.95 7.94
C PRO A 317 9.32 -3.86 8.36
N MET A 318 10.52 -3.55 7.88
CA MET A 318 11.77 -4.21 8.25
C MET A 318 12.74 -3.20 8.87
N ASP A 319 13.58 -3.65 9.81
CA ASP A 319 14.55 -2.78 10.46
C ASP A 319 15.57 -2.23 9.45
N ASN A 320 15.85 -0.93 9.59
CA ASN A 320 16.79 -0.18 8.78
C ASN A 320 16.49 -0.17 7.27
N GLN A 321 15.21 -0.28 6.89
CA GLN A 321 14.75 -0.09 5.51
C GLN A 321 14.01 1.24 5.35
N ILE A 322 14.20 1.90 4.21
CA ILE A 322 13.40 3.06 3.79
C ILE A 322 12.58 2.70 2.55
N VAL A 323 11.33 3.16 2.50
CA VAL A 323 10.43 3.02 1.36
C VAL A 323 10.05 4.39 0.84
N PHE A 324 10.09 4.57 -0.48
CA PHE A 324 9.62 5.75 -1.20
C PHE A 324 8.48 5.38 -2.14
N PHE A 325 7.51 6.28 -2.32
CA PHE A 325 6.43 6.14 -3.30
C PHE A 325 5.87 7.52 -3.67
N PRO A 326 5.24 7.68 -4.84
CA PRO A 326 4.65 8.96 -5.22
C PRO A 326 3.46 9.32 -4.32
N SER A 327 3.42 10.56 -3.83
CA SER A 327 2.48 10.99 -2.79
C SER A 327 1.01 10.99 -3.20
N TRP A 328 0.71 10.88 -4.50
CA TRP A 328 -0.65 10.86 -5.03
C TRP A 328 -1.25 9.45 -5.11
N PHE A 329 -0.52 8.40 -4.71
CA PHE A 329 -1.11 7.07 -4.55
C PHE A 329 -1.78 6.94 -3.19
N TYR A 330 -2.96 6.29 -3.19
CA TYR A 330 -3.66 5.99 -1.94
C TYR A 330 -2.88 4.96 -1.14
N HIS A 331 -2.79 5.18 0.16
CA HIS A 331 -2.06 4.29 1.05
C HIS A 331 -2.52 4.42 2.49
N GLY A 332 -2.16 3.46 3.33
CA GLY A 332 -2.42 3.53 4.77
C GLY A 332 -1.52 2.62 5.59
N VAL A 333 -1.65 2.70 6.91
CA VAL A 333 -0.95 1.85 7.88
C VAL A 333 -1.96 0.97 8.60
N THR A 334 -1.84 -0.35 8.46
CA THR A 334 -2.73 -1.30 9.16
C THR A 334 -2.53 -1.25 10.68
N PRO A 335 -3.52 -1.65 11.48
CA PRO A 335 -3.37 -1.70 12.93
C PRO A 335 -2.12 -2.47 13.38
N VAL A 336 -1.41 -1.92 14.35
CA VAL A 336 -0.26 -2.56 15.02
C VAL A 336 -0.77 -3.49 16.10
N LYS A 337 -0.16 -4.67 16.21
CA LYS A 337 -0.36 -5.61 17.32
C LYS A 337 0.98 -5.88 17.98
N LEU A 338 1.13 -5.50 19.24
CA LEU A 338 2.35 -5.74 19.99
C LEU A 338 2.46 -7.22 20.36
N LEU A 339 3.66 -7.78 20.29
CA LEU A 339 3.94 -9.16 20.74
C LEU A 339 4.33 -9.21 22.22
N ARG A 340 4.64 -8.05 22.82
CA ARG A 340 4.89 -7.87 24.24
C ARG A 340 4.59 -6.40 24.62
N PRO A 341 4.29 -6.10 25.89
CA PRO A 341 4.11 -4.72 26.34
C PRO A 341 5.45 -3.96 26.33
N GLY A 342 5.38 -2.64 26.24
CA GLY A 342 6.53 -1.74 26.36
C GLY A 342 6.71 -0.82 25.17
N PHE A 343 7.23 0.38 25.42
CA PHE A 343 7.47 1.39 24.37
C PHE A 343 8.52 0.93 23.34
N ASP A 344 9.48 0.10 23.77
CA ASP A 344 10.45 -0.58 22.91
C ASP A 344 9.82 -1.58 21.92
N SER A 345 8.53 -1.87 22.09
CA SER A 345 7.78 -2.75 21.22
C SER A 345 6.99 -2.01 20.15
N TYR A 346 6.97 -0.69 20.19
CA TYR A 346 6.21 0.13 19.24
C TYR A 346 6.76 0.02 17.82
N ARG A 347 5.89 0.29 16.85
CA ARG A 347 6.30 0.48 15.45
C ARG A 347 6.80 1.91 15.29
N PHE A 348 8.12 2.07 15.24
CA PHE A 348 8.74 3.36 14.94
C PHE A 348 8.96 3.56 13.45
N ALA A 349 8.82 4.82 13.01
CA ALA A 349 9.19 5.23 11.68
C ALA A 349 9.59 6.71 11.65
N VAL A 350 10.68 7.04 10.96
CA VAL A 350 10.93 8.41 10.51
C VAL A 350 10.29 8.55 9.13
N MET A 351 9.45 9.55 8.93
CA MET A 351 8.70 9.73 7.69
C MET A 351 8.60 11.19 7.27
N GLY A 352 8.25 11.40 6.02
CA GLY A 352 7.89 12.71 5.52
C GLY A 352 7.68 12.72 4.01
N HIS A 353 7.78 13.91 3.45
CA HIS A 353 7.48 14.15 2.05
C HIS A 353 8.53 15.07 1.43
N ILE A 354 8.75 14.90 0.14
CA ILE A 354 9.62 15.75 -0.69
C ILE A 354 8.70 16.64 -1.52
N SER A 355 8.88 17.95 -1.36
CA SER A 355 8.09 18.96 -2.05
C SER A 355 8.91 19.71 -3.11
N CYS A 356 8.27 20.01 -4.25
CA CYS A 356 8.89 20.65 -5.41
C CYS A 356 8.14 21.90 -5.90
#